data_AF-A0A5E4RQS1-F1
#
_entry.id   AF-A0A5E4RQS1-F1
#
_cell.length_a   1.000
_cell.length_b   1.000
_cell.length_c   1.000
_cell.angle_alpha   90.00
_cell.angle_beta   90.00
_cell.angle_gamma   90.00
#
_symmetry.space_group_name_H-M   'P 1'
#
loop_
_entity.id
_entity.type
_entity.pdbx_description
1 polymer ?
#
loop_
_entity_poly.entity_id
_entity_poly.type
_entity_poly.pdbx_seq_one_letter_code
_entity_poly.pdbx_strand_id
1 'polypeptide(L)'
;MPTSASTPVVPGYTRLFSIDVTHAYWTVPHLWLRHEATPDTAEWVRRRDLLVRAHRQGVAVFCATERRDVLLHGLRRGDAMATFKWYAQDTAFSLYTSPTRPAAQLGPSVCFVTSEASVPVDGLPSSRRLHAQPYVDASDVVPVDTPSLSPYLERADRVNPPVLVVQIDLADQVTGGEPGGVDYVANFGARESCWRYYYVCADGAEAADSADALNIVDLDEKVSFVTAGREARPGGRHAVIFESEQAIAMQQQYPQRFQLRERGRSGERVLIRRLPNADIGSLTQKTPKVHKPQDAELAAQSRAVLVSEIYIN
;
A
#
# COMPACT_ATOMS: atom_id res chain seq x y z
N MET A 1 10.53 14.09 -1.48
CA MET A 1 9.85 15.36 -1.17
C MET A 1 8.54 15.39 -1.94
N PRO A 2 7.38 15.48 -1.29
CA PRO A 2 6.14 15.66 -2.03
C PRO A 2 6.19 17.08 -2.62
N THR A 3 6.22 17.17 -3.94
CA THR A 3 5.96 18.42 -4.64
C THR A 3 4.61 18.91 -4.16
N SER A 4 4.57 20.13 -3.60
CA SER A 4 3.35 20.83 -3.26
C SER A 4 2.56 21.04 -4.55
N ALA A 5 1.73 20.06 -4.92
CA ALA A 5 0.89 20.17 -6.09
C ALA A 5 -0.11 21.27 -5.79
N SER A 6 -0.05 22.34 -6.59
CA SER A 6 -0.87 23.54 -6.47
C SER A 6 -2.32 23.18 -6.18
N THR A 7 -2.87 23.76 -5.11
CA THR A 7 -4.29 23.63 -4.78
C THR A 7 -5.12 24.00 -6.00
N PRO A 8 -6.07 23.14 -6.44
CA PRO A 8 -6.90 23.43 -7.60
C PRO A 8 -7.72 24.68 -7.32
N VAL A 9 -7.53 25.71 -8.13
CA VAL A 9 -8.34 26.94 -8.08
C VAL A 9 -9.38 26.85 -9.19
N VAL A 10 -10.65 26.98 -8.81
CA VAL A 10 -11.77 27.05 -9.76
C VAL A 10 -12.36 28.46 -9.62
N PRO A 11 -12.30 29.32 -10.66
CA PRO A 11 -12.81 30.69 -10.57
C PRO A 11 -14.28 30.74 -10.12
N GLY A 12 -14.60 31.58 -9.14
CA GLY A 12 -15.95 31.69 -8.56
C GLY A 12 -16.32 30.57 -7.59
N TYR A 13 -15.45 29.59 -7.37
CA TYR A 13 -15.64 28.50 -6.43
C TYR A 13 -14.56 28.52 -5.34
N THR A 14 -14.95 28.15 -4.14
CA THR A 14 -14.03 27.87 -3.03
C THR A 14 -14.08 26.40 -2.67
N ARG A 15 -12.92 25.85 -2.30
CA ARG A 15 -12.80 24.46 -1.92
C ARG A 15 -13.34 24.27 -0.51
N LEU A 16 -14.20 23.27 -0.34
CA LEU A 16 -14.62 22.80 0.97
C LEU A 16 -13.54 21.88 1.52
N PHE A 17 -13.25 20.80 0.81
CA PHE A 17 -12.19 19.86 1.19
C PHE A 17 -11.65 19.12 -0.04
N SER A 18 -10.52 18.44 0.15
CA SER A 18 -10.04 17.41 -0.76
C SER A 18 -9.72 16.14 -0.01
N ILE A 19 -9.73 15.02 -0.73
CA ILE A 19 -9.27 13.72 -0.25
C ILE A 19 -8.25 13.24 -1.27
N ASP A 20 -7.00 13.11 -0.84
CA ASP A 20 -5.92 12.51 -1.64
C ASP A 20 -5.62 11.10 -1.12
N VAL A 21 -5.38 10.16 -2.02
CA VAL A 21 -5.09 8.76 -1.66
C VAL A 21 -3.72 8.38 -2.19
N THR A 22 -2.80 8.11 -1.29
CA THR A 22 -1.42 7.77 -1.64
C THR A 22 -1.12 6.31 -1.36
N HIS A 23 -0.07 5.78 -1.97
CA HIS A 23 0.35 4.40 -1.77
C HIS A 23 1.87 4.28 -1.91
N ALA A 24 2.54 3.70 -0.92
CA ALA A 24 4.01 3.67 -0.86
C ALA A 24 4.68 2.80 -1.96
N TYR A 25 3.96 1.84 -2.54
CA TYR A 25 4.43 1.01 -3.66
C TYR A 25 4.79 1.81 -4.93
N TRP A 26 4.06 2.89 -5.22
CA TRP A 26 4.27 3.69 -6.43
C TRP A 26 5.26 4.83 -6.15
N THR A 27 6.37 4.83 -6.87
CA THR A 27 7.41 5.88 -6.77
C THR A 27 7.13 7.08 -7.67
N VAL A 28 6.20 6.92 -8.62
CA VAL A 28 5.72 7.96 -9.54
C VAL A 28 4.19 8.00 -9.53
N PRO A 29 3.56 9.14 -9.89
CA PRO A 29 2.10 9.20 -9.99
C PRO A 29 1.57 8.13 -10.94
N HIS A 30 0.63 7.33 -10.46
CA HIS A 30 0.04 6.24 -11.23
C HIS A 30 -1.47 6.25 -11.00
N LEU A 31 -2.27 6.01 -12.04
CA LEU A 31 -3.72 5.93 -11.92
C LEU A 31 -4.10 4.48 -11.59
N TRP A 32 -4.14 4.15 -10.30
CA TRP A 32 -4.48 2.81 -9.80
C TRP A 32 -5.82 2.75 -9.09
N LEU A 33 -6.49 3.90 -8.91
CA LEU A 33 -7.80 3.98 -8.27
C LEU A 33 -8.85 4.58 -9.19
N ARG A 34 -10.09 4.13 -9.01
CA ARG A 34 -11.29 4.83 -9.45
C ARG A 34 -12.09 5.21 -8.22
N HIS A 35 -12.60 6.44 -8.16
CA HIS A 35 -13.45 6.89 -7.06
C HIS A 35 -14.90 7.11 -7.51
N GLU A 36 -15.83 6.98 -6.57
CA GLU A 36 -17.25 7.18 -6.77
C GLU A 36 -17.89 7.77 -5.50
N ALA A 37 -18.83 8.71 -5.66
CA ALA A 37 -19.63 9.20 -4.54
C ALA A 37 -20.77 8.20 -4.26
N THR A 38 -21.14 7.98 -2.99
CA THR A 38 -22.35 7.19 -2.70
C THR A 38 -23.60 7.88 -3.28
N PRO A 39 -24.71 7.16 -3.55
CA PRO A 39 -25.94 7.78 -4.05
C PRO A 39 -26.42 8.97 -3.21
N ASP A 40 -26.37 8.84 -1.88
CA ASP A 40 -26.71 9.91 -0.94
C ASP A 40 -25.79 11.13 -1.10
N THR A 41 -24.49 10.89 -1.26
CA THR A 41 -23.50 11.96 -1.47
C THR A 41 -23.71 12.64 -2.82
N ALA A 42 -23.98 11.87 -3.88
CA ALA A 42 -24.25 12.41 -5.22
C ALA A 42 -25.53 13.25 -5.24
N GLU A 43 -26.58 12.79 -4.57
CA GLU A 43 -27.81 13.56 -4.41
C GLU A 43 -27.57 14.83 -3.59
N TRP A 44 -26.85 14.73 -2.49
CA TRP A 44 -26.50 15.84 -1.62
C TRP A 44 -25.69 16.92 -2.36
N VAL A 45 -24.66 16.51 -3.12
CA VAL A 45 -23.86 17.36 -4.01
C VAL A 45 -24.77 18.11 -4.99
N ARG A 46 -25.66 17.38 -5.67
CA ARG A 46 -26.60 17.96 -6.65
C ARG A 46 -27.56 18.96 -6.02
N ARG A 47 -28.18 18.63 -4.88
CA ARG A 47 -29.15 19.49 -4.19
C ARG A 47 -28.52 20.79 -3.66
N ARG A 48 -27.23 20.77 -3.35
CA ARG A 48 -26.48 21.92 -2.81
C ARG A 48 -25.63 22.63 -3.85
N ASP A 49 -25.70 22.21 -5.12
CA ASP A 49 -24.94 22.79 -6.23
C ASP A 49 -23.44 22.80 -5.96
N LEU A 50 -22.95 21.67 -5.43
CA LEU A 50 -21.54 21.46 -5.16
C LEU A 50 -20.84 20.92 -6.39
N LEU A 51 -19.58 21.29 -6.54
CA LEU A 51 -18.74 20.83 -7.62
C LEU A 51 -17.79 19.75 -7.11
N VAL A 52 -17.86 18.56 -7.68
CA VAL A 52 -16.87 17.50 -7.43
C VAL A 52 -15.93 17.42 -8.63
N ARG A 53 -14.62 17.40 -8.37
CA ARG A 53 -13.57 17.24 -9.37
C ARG A 53 -12.58 16.17 -8.94
N ALA A 54 -12.04 15.44 -9.91
CA ALA A 54 -10.85 14.62 -9.67
C ALA A 54 -9.70 15.54 -9.21
N HIS A 55 -8.99 15.12 -8.17
CA HIS A 55 -7.85 15.83 -7.63
C HIS A 55 -6.77 14.82 -7.26
N ARG A 56 -5.63 14.85 -7.97
CA ARG A 56 -4.53 13.88 -7.80
C ARG A 56 -5.08 12.44 -7.91
N GLN A 57 -5.02 11.66 -6.83
CA GLN A 57 -5.55 10.28 -6.77
C GLN A 57 -6.90 10.17 -6.04
N GLY A 58 -7.55 11.30 -5.76
CA GLY A 58 -8.87 11.32 -5.16
C GLY A 58 -9.73 12.45 -5.68
N VAL A 59 -10.38 13.17 -4.77
CA VAL A 59 -11.46 14.11 -5.09
C VAL A 59 -11.26 15.44 -4.38
N ALA A 60 -11.73 16.52 -5.00
CA ALA A 60 -11.91 17.81 -4.35
C ALA A 60 -13.36 18.26 -4.53
N VAL A 61 -13.94 18.79 -3.45
CA VAL A 61 -15.32 19.28 -3.39
C VAL A 61 -15.30 20.78 -3.19
N PHE A 62 -16.04 21.50 -4.02
CA PHE A 62 -16.13 22.94 -4.03
C PHE A 62 -17.58 23.41 -3.92
N CYS A 63 -17.76 24.63 -3.43
CA CYS A 63 -19.01 25.37 -3.53
C CYS A 63 -18.74 26.74 -4.18
N ALA A 64 -19.79 27.39 -4.68
CA ALA A 64 -19.67 28.78 -5.12
C ALA A 64 -19.20 29.66 -3.94
N THR A 65 -18.24 30.55 -4.17
CA THR A 65 -17.57 31.31 -3.10
C THR A 65 -18.56 32.09 -2.26
N GLU A 66 -19.55 32.72 -2.88
CA GLU A 66 -20.60 33.51 -2.24
C GLU A 66 -21.59 32.67 -1.43
N ARG A 67 -21.63 31.35 -1.63
CA ARG A 67 -22.55 30.44 -0.92
C ARG A 67 -21.89 29.70 0.23
N ARG A 68 -20.57 29.82 0.42
CA ARG A 68 -19.84 29.06 1.44
C ARG A 68 -20.42 29.26 2.83
N ASP A 69 -20.58 30.51 3.25
CA ASP A 69 -21.05 30.82 4.60
C ASP A 69 -22.47 30.30 4.81
N VAL A 70 -23.36 30.48 3.82
CA VAL A 70 -24.73 29.97 3.86
C VAL A 70 -24.78 28.45 3.94
N LEU A 71 -23.92 27.76 3.19
CA LEU A 71 -23.83 26.31 3.18
C LEU A 71 -23.38 25.74 4.53
N LEU A 72 -22.42 26.41 5.16
CA LEU A 72 -21.79 25.98 6.40
C LEU A 72 -22.49 26.50 7.66
N HIS A 73 -23.34 27.52 7.52
CA HIS A 73 -24.02 28.16 8.64
C HIS A 73 -24.90 27.17 9.41
N GLY A 74 -24.64 27.05 10.72
CA GLY A 74 -25.45 26.25 11.62
C GLY A 74 -25.31 24.73 11.47
N LEU A 75 -24.42 24.24 10.60
CA LEU A 75 -24.13 22.81 10.50
C LEU A 75 -23.55 22.28 11.82
N ARG A 76 -24.18 21.22 12.33
CA ARG A 76 -23.70 20.42 13.45
C ARG A 76 -23.07 19.14 12.92
N ARG A 77 -22.27 18.50 13.77
CA ARG A 77 -21.70 17.18 13.45
C ARG A 77 -22.82 16.20 13.10
N GLY A 78 -22.61 15.44 12.03
CA GLY A 78 -23.58 14.48 11.52
C GLY A 78 -24.64 15.07 10.55
N ASP A 79 -24.79 16.39 10.45
CA ASP A 79 -25.86 17.00 9.63
C ASP A 79 -25.63 16.80 8.11
N ALA A 80 -24.37 16.70 7.68
CA ALA A 80 -24.01 16.58 6.28
C ALA A 80 -22.75 15.73 6.09
N MET A 81 -22.94 14.45 5.78
CA MET A 81 -21.86 13.50 5.48
C MET A 81 -21.64 13.40 3.97
N ALA A 82 -20.39 13.59 3.54
CA ALA A 82 -19.95 13.25 2.20
C ALA A 82 -19.16 11.94 2.24
N THR A 83 -19.67 10.91 1.58
CA THR A 83 -19.06 9.57 1.54
C THR A 83 -18.62 9.22 0.11
N PHE A 84 -17.37 8.81 -0.02
CA PHE A 84 -16.75 8.40 -1.27
C PHE A 84 -16.15 6.99 -1.14
N LYS A 85 -16.22 6.23 -2.23
CA LYS A 85 -15.68 4.88 -2.39
C LYS A 85 -14.51 4.92 -3.37
N TRP A 86 -13.44 4.17 -3.10
CA TRP A 86 -12.35 3.94 -4.05
C TRP A 86 -12.21 2.46 -4.35
N TYR A 87 -12.04 2.14 -5.63
CA TYR A 87 -11.81 0.80 -6.14
C TYR A 87 -10.43 0.73 -6.76
N ALA A 88 -9.65 -0.29 -6.39
CA ALA A 88 -8.41 -0.58 -7.08
C ALA A 88 -8.72 -1.03 -8.51
N GLN A 89 -8.02 -0.43 -9.47
CA GLN A 89 -8.04 -0.86 -10.87
C GLN A 89 -7.00 -1.96 -11.13
N ASP A 90 -6.00 -2.07 -10.26
CA ASP A 90 -4.99 -3.11 -10.29
C ASP A 90 -5.46 -4.37 -9.55
N THR A 91 -5.56 -5.50 -10.25
CA THR A 91 -5.94 -6.79 -9.67
C THR A 91 -4.91 -7.33 -8.68
N ALA A 92 -3.66 -6.87 -8.77
CA ALA A 92 -2.58 -7.25 -7.86
C ALA A 92 -2.53 -6.37 -6.60
N PHE A 93 -3.44 -5.40 -6.43
CA PHE A 93 -3.43 -4.45 -5.30
C PHE A 93 -3.22 -5.13 -3.93
N SER A 94 -4.02 -6.15 -3.62
CA SER A 94 -3.91 -6.87 -2.35
C SER A 94 -2.57 -7.61 -2.16
N LEU A 95 -1.83 -7.87 -3.24
CA LEU A 95 -0.55 -8.55 -3.20
C LEU A 95 0.59 -7.64 -2.75
N TYR A 96 0.47 -6.32 -2.90
CA TYR A 96 1.50 -5.35 -2.54
C TYR A 96 1.07 -4.30 -1.52
N THR A 97 -0.20 -4.28 -1.09
CA THR A 97 -0.75 -3.32 -0.11
C THR A 97 -0.76 -3.87 1.32
N SER A 98 -0.30 -3.05 2.26
CA SER A 98 -0.43 -3.26 3.71
C SER A 98 -1.67 -2.52 4.24
N PRO A 99 -2.41 -3.06 5.23
CA PRO A 99 -2.13 -4.30 5.97
C PRO A 99 -2.51 -5.56 5.20
N THR A 100 -1.73 -6.63 5.39
CA THR A 100 -2.11 -7.98 4.98
C THR A 100 -3.07 -8.59 5.98
N ARG A 101 -4.22 -9.05 5.51
CA ARG A 101 -5.12 -9.86 6.33
C ARG A 101 -4.52 -11.25 6.57
N PRO A 102 -4.58 -11.78 7.80
CA PRO A 102 -4.31 -13.20 8.05
C PRO A 102 -5.27 -14.05 7.23
N ALA A 103 -4.77 -15.10 6.58
CA ALA A 103 -5.56 -15.98 5.73
C ALA A 103 -6.77 -16.63 6.45
N ALA A 104 -6.78 -16.68 7.78
CA ALA A 104 -7.88 -17.23 8.57
C ALA A 104 -9.12 -16.32 8.70
N GLN A 105 -9.05 -15.05 8.29
CA GLN A 105 -10.15 -14.06 8.40
C GLN A 105 -10.72 -13.70 7.01
N LEU A 106 -10.97 -14.71 6.19
CA LEU A 106 -11.30 -14.70 4.75
C LEU A 106 -12.69 -14.13 4.39
N GLY A 107 -13.15 -13.06 5.04
CA GLY A 107 -14.29 -12.26 4.58
C GLY A 107 -13.83 -11.12 3.67
N PRO A 108 -14.62 -10.69 2.67
CA PRO A 108 -14.39 -9.41 2.01
C PRO A 108 -14.39 -8.29 3.04
N SER A 109 -13.47 -7.34 2.90
CA SER A 109 -13.31 -6.24 3.86
C SER A 109 -12.78 -5.01 3.13
N VAL A 110 -12.96 -3.86 3.75
CA VAL A 110 -12.67 -2.54 3.20
C VAL A 110 -11.99 -1.68 4.26
N CYS A 111 -11.14 -0.74 3.85
CA CYS A 111 -10.64 0.28 4.76
C CYS A 111 -11.73 1.35 4.94
N PHE A 112 -12.16 1.63 6.17
CA PHE A 112 -13.15 2.64 6.45
C PHE A 112 -12.55 3.70 7.38
N VAL A 113 -12.47 4.93 6.87
CA VAL A 113 -11.88 6.06 7.59
C VAL A 113 -12.82 7.25 7.58
N THR A 114 -12.78 8.04 8.66
CA THR A 114 -13.68 9.18 8.85
C THR A 114 -12.89 10.45 9.16
N SER A 115 -13.46 11.60 8.84
CA SER A 115 -12.86 12.89 9.20
C SER A 115 -12.86 13.13 10.72
N GLU A 116 -13.78 12.53 11.47
CA GLU A 116 -13.81 12.59 12.94
C GLU A 116 -12.55 11.97 13.57
N ALA A 117 -12.09 10.84 13.04
CA ALA A 117 -10.89 10.14 13.52
C ALA A 117 -9.58 10.74 12.97
N SER A 118 -9.65 11.81 12.18
CA SER A 118 -8.49 12.36 11.50
C SER A 118 -7.52 13.08 12.44
N VAL A 119 -6.23 12.93 12.17
CA VAL A 119 -5.12 13.55 12.92
C VAL A 119 -4.46 14.65 12.08
N PRO A 120 -3.99 15.76 12.67
CA PRO A 120 -3.27 16.79 11.92
C PRO A 120 -1.96 16.25 11.32
N VAL A 121 -1.56 16.76 10.17
CA VAL A 121 -0.26 16.46 9.55
C VAL A 121 0.76 17.52 9.99
N ASP A 122 1.87 17.07 10.58
CA ASP A 122 2.90 17.97 11.09
C ASP A 122 3.41 18.95 10.03
N GLY A 123 3.46 20.23 10.40
CA GLY A 123 3.94 21.31 9.54
C GLY A 123 2.95 21.76 8.45
N LEU A 124 1.74 21.20 8.38
CA LEU A 124 0.72 21.56 7.38
C LEU A 124 -0.64 21.87 8.06
N PRO A 125 -0.96 23.15 8.33
CA PRO A 125 -2.09 23.53 9.19
C PRO A 125 -3.47 23.11 8.67
N SER A 126 -3.67 23.06 7.35
CA SER A 126 -4.95 22.63 6.73
C SER A 126 -4.99 21.13 6.40
N SER A 127 -3.91 20.39 6.67
CA SER A 127 -3.78 19.00 6.24
C SER A 127 -4.07 18.03 7.39
N ARG A 128 -4.92 17.04 7.11
CA ARG A 128 -5.34 16.03 8.07
C ARG A 128 -5.20 14.65 7.46
N ARG A 129 -4.65 13.72 8.22
CA ARG A 129 -4.57 12.31 7.85
C ARG A 129 -5.79 11.58 8.43
N LEU A 130 -6.48 10.82 7.60
CA LEU A 130 -7.75 10.16 7.96
C LEU A 130 -7.57 8.91 8.85
N HIS A 131 -6.33 8.54 9.16
CA HIS A 131 -5.96 7.36 9.94
C HIS A 131 -4.84 7.74 10.91
N ALA A 132 -4.76 7.03 12.03
CA ALA A 132 -3.89 7.40 13.15
C ALA A 132 -2.40 7.20 12.82
N GLN A 133 -2.06 6.07 12.20
CA GLN A 133 -0.69 5.69 11.87
C GLN A 133 -0.17 6.39 10.61
N PRO A 134 1.12 6.27 10.25
CA PRO A 134 1.64 6.84 8.99
C PRO A 134 0.95 6.28 7.73
N TYR A 135 0.44 5.06 7.82
CA TYR A 135 -0.33 4.34 6.81
C TYR A 135 -1.57 3.71 7.44
N VAL A 136 -2.61 3.50 6.62
CA VAL A 136 -3.79 2.71 6.97
C VAL A 136 -3.33 1.36 7.51
N ASP A 137 -3.88 0.96 8.66
CA ASP A 137 -3.51 -0.28 9.34
C ASP A 137 -4.71 -1.21 9.59
N ALA A 138 -4.50 -2.30 10.31
CA ALA A 138 -5.54 -3.30 10.56
C ALA A 138 -6.74 -2.75 11.34
N SER A 139 -6.59 -1.67 12.10
CA SER A 139 -7.69 -1.02 12.85
C SER A 139 -8.64 -0.23 11.97
N ASP A 140 -8.16 0.23 10.81
CA ASP A 140 -8.98 0.90 9.79
C ASP A 140 -9.73 -0.09 8.89
N VAL A 141 -9.42 -1.38 8.98
CA VAL A 141 -9.96 -2.43 8.11
C VAL A 141 -11.15 -3.10 8.77
N VAL A 142 -12.31 -3.02 8.10
CA VAL A 142 -13.57 -3.57 8.60
C VAL A 142 -14.20 -4.55 7.60
N PRO A 143 -14.82 -5.65 8.06
CA PRO A 143 -15.59 -6.56 7.21
C PRO A 143 -16.70 -5.82 6.43
N VAL A 144 -16.94 -6.16 5.16
CA VAL A 144 -17.98 -5.47 4.35
C VAL A 144 -19.41 -5.73 4.82
N ASP A 145 -19.61 -6.74 5.65
CA ASP A 145 -20.87 -7.07 6.30
C ASP A 145 -21.06 -6.35 7.64
N THR A 146 -20.10 -5.52 8.06
CA THR A 146 -20.22 -4.69 9.26
C THR A 146 -21.46 -3.79 9.13
N PRO A 147 -22.39 -3.79 10.11
CA PRO A 147 -23.64 -3.02 10.03
C PRO A 147 -23.44 -1.53 9.73
N SER A 148 -22.39 -0.90 10.27
CA SER A 148 -22.07 0.52 10.04
C SER A 148 -21.73 0.87 8.59
N LEU A 149 -21.35 -0.11 7.77
CA LEU A 149 -21.07 0.08 6.34
C LEU A 149 -22.28 -0.14 5.44
N SER A 150 -23.36 -0.73 5.96
CA SER A 150 -24.57 -1.03 5.18
C SER A 150 -25.18 0.19 4.46
N PRO A 151 -25.14 1.43 5.02
CA PRO A 151 -25.61 2.61 4.30
C PRO A 151 -24.73 3.03 3.12
N TYR A 152 -23.45 2.61 3.10
CA TYR A 152 -22.47 3.09 2.13
C TYR A 152 -22.10 2.05 1.08
N LEU A 153 -22.35 0.76 1.35
CA LEU A 153 -22.03 -0.34 0.47
C LEU A 153 -23.28 -0.92 -0.20
N GLU A 154 -23.30 -0.87 -1.52
CA GLU A 154 -24.34 -1.46 -2.34
C GLU A 154 -24.14 -2.98 -2.48
N ARG A 155 -25.14 -3.67 -3.03
CA ARG A 155 -25.03 -5.11 -3.29
C ARG A 155 -23.85 -5.45 -4.20
N ALA A 156 -23.56 -4.60 -5.20
CA ALA A 156 -22.42 -4.78 -6.10
C ALA A 156 -21.08 -4.67 -5.35
N ASP A 157 -21.00 -3.82 -4.33
CA ASP A 157 -19.80 -3.64 -3.50
C ASP A 157 -19.50 -4.87 -2.63
N ARG A 158 -20.47 -5.75 -2.40
CA ARG A 158 -20.22 -7.02 -1.70
C ARG A 158 -19.53 -8.05 -2.58
N VAL A 159 -19.63 -7.91 -3.90
CA VAL A 159 -19.00 -8.78 -4.89
C VAL A 159 -17.63 -8.23 -5.28
N ASN A 160 -17.53 -6.93 -5.51
CA ASN A 160 -16.29 -6.22 -5.80
C ASN A 160 -16.11 -5.07 -4.81
N PRO A 161 -15.53 -5.34 -3.61
CA PRO A 161 -15.47 -4.34 -2.56
C PRO A 161 -14.55 -3.18 -2.92
N PRO A 162 -14.95 -1.94 -2.58
CA PRO A 162 -14.00 -0.84 -2.60
C PRO A 162 -12.84 -1.16 -1.64
N VAL A 163 -11.65 -0.66 -1.99
CA VAL A 163 -10.46 -0.78 -1.14
C VAL A 163 -10.46 0.25 -0.01
N LEU A 164 -11.18 1.35 -0.20
CA LEU A 164 -11.32 2.45 0.76
C LEU A 164 -12.72 3.06 0.68
N VAL A 165 -13.31 3.34 1.83
CA VAL A 165 -14.49 4.20 2.00
C VAL A 165 -14.09 5.33 2.94
N VAL A 166 -14.27 6.56 2.49
CA VAL A 166 -14.00 7.77 3.28
C VAL A 166 -15.30 8.50 3.54
N GLN A 167 -15.54 8.85 4.80
CA GLN A 167 -16.63 9.72 5.22
C GLN A 167 -16.09 11.04 5.76
N ILE A 168 -16.53 12.16 5.18
CA ILE A 168 -16.19 13.51 5.61
C ILE A 168 -17.41 14.19 6.18
N ASP A 169 -17.30 14.67 7.42
CA ASP A 169 -18.28 15.56 8.04
C ASP A 169 -18.02 17.01 7.60
N LEU A 170 -19.02 17.64 6.99
CA LEU A 170 -18.88 19.04 6.61
C LEU A 170 -18.79 20.01 7.79
N ALA A 171 -19.22 19.61 8.98
CA ALA A 171 -19.02 20.41 10.19
C ALA A 171 -17.52 20.68 10.46
N ASP A 172 -16.62 19.82 9.97
CA ASP A 172 -15.17 20.04 10.05
C ASP A 172 -14.70 21.25 9.23
N GLN A 173 -15.48 21.66 8.23
CA GLN A 173 -15.20 22.84 7.41
C GLN A 173 -15.60 24.15 8.10
N VAL A 174 -16.39 24.07 9.18
CA VAL A 174 -16.77 25.19 10.04
C VAL A 174 -15.65 25.49 11.03
N THR A 175 -15.07 24.45 11.65
CA THR A 175 -14.02 24.57 12.67
C THR A 175 -12.62 24.76 12.07
N GLY A 176 -12.41 24.35 10.81
CA GLY A 176 -11.13 24.42 10.10
C GLY A 176 -10.69 25.80 9.59
N GLY A 177 -11.52 26.84 9.73
CA GLY A 177 -11.20 28.28 9.74
C GLY A 177 -10.57 28.95 8.49
N GLU A 178 -9.78 28.24 7.69
CA GLU A 178 -9.10 28.81 6.54
C GLU A 178 -10.00 28.74 5.29
N PRO A 179 -10.09 29.83 4.49
CA PRO A 179 -10.92 29.88 3.30
C PRO A 179 -10.53 28.84 2.23
N GLY A 180 -9.34 28.21 2.36
CA GLY A 180 -8.85 27.18 1.46
C GLY A 180 -9.39 25.77 1.68
N GLY A 181 -10.16 25.52 2.75
CA GLY A 181 -10.72 24.20 3.06
C GLY A 181 -9.70 23.19 3.64
N VAL A 182 -10.17 22.00 4.02
CA VAL A 182 -9.32 20.95 4.62
C VAL A 182 -8.74 20.02 3.55
N ASP A 183 -7.46 19.66 3.67
CA ASP A 183 -6.77 18.67 2.85
C ASP A 183 -6.72 17.34 3.60
N TYR A 184 -7.59 16.39 3.24
CA TYR A 184 -7.54 15.05 3.81
C TYR A 184 -6.61 14.14 3.00
N VAL A 185 -5.87 13.28 3.70
CA VAL A 185 -5.04 12.25 3.09
C VAL A 185 -5.28 10.87 3.70
N ALA A 186 -5.40 9.85 2.85
CA ALA A 186 -5.32 8.44 3.21
C ALA A 186 -4.07 7.83 2.57
N ASN A 187 -3.26 7.11 3.34
CA ASN A 187 -1.97 6.58 2.88
C ASN A 187 -1.99 5.07 3.00
N PHE A 188 -1.91 4.35 1.90
CA PHE A 188 -1.69 2.92 1.92
C PHE A 188 -0.20 2.59 2.05
N GLY A 189 0.11 1.65 2.94
CA GLY A 189 1.46 1.13 3.08
C GLY A 189 1.75 0.12 1.97
N ALA A 190 3.03 0.01 1.58
CA ALA A 190 3.48 -1.13 0.80
C ALA A 190 3.70 -2.31 1.73
N ARG A 191 3.39 -3.52 1.28
CA ARG A 191 3.81 -4.74 1.95
C ARG A 191 5.32 -4.82 1.96
N GLU A 192 5.84 -5.49 2.97
CA GLU A 192 7.24 -5.89 2.99
C GLU A 192 7.35 -7.38 2.71
N SER A 193 8.41 -7.77 2.02
CA SER A 193 8.63 -9.16 1.61
C SER A 193 10.09 -9.54 1.77
N CYS A 194 10.36 -10.80 2.11
CA CYS A 194 11.72 -11.33 1.98
C CYS A 194 11.99 -11.73 0.55
N TRP A 195 13.20 -11.48 0.11
CA TRP A 195 13.63 -11.84 -1.23
C TRP A 195 14.39 -13.15 -1.18
N ARG A 196 14.02 -14.09 -2.05
CA ARG A 196 14.75 -15.34 -2.23
C ARG A 196 15.33 -15.42 -3.63
N TYR A 197 16.62 -15.73 -3.69
CA TYR A 197 17.32 -16.05 -4.92
C TYR A 197 17.76 -17.51 -4.95
N TYR A 198 17.66 -18.10 -6.13
CA TYR A 198 18.19 -19.43 -6.42
C TYR A 198 19.35 -19.27 -7.41
N TYR A 199 20.53 -19.74 -7.02
CA TYR A 199 21.69 -19.83 -7.91
C TYR A 199 21.96 -21.30 -8.23
N VAL A 200 21.74 -21.69 -9.48
CA VAL A 200 21.87 -23.09 -9.91
C VAL A 200 23.31 -23.38 -10.34
N CYS A 201 23.95 -24.35 -9.67
CA CYS A 201 25.28 -24.86 -10.00
C CYS A 201 25.18 -26.22 -10.70
N ALA A 202 26.15 -26.50 -11.57
CA ALA A 202 26.37 -27.84 -12.12
C ALA A 202 26.96 -28.79 -11.05
N ASP A 203 26.71 -30.09 -11.21
CA ASP A 203 27.18 -31.11 -10.28
C ASP A 203 28.71 -31.27 -10.34
N GLY A 204 29.36 -31.33 -9.17
CA GLY A 204 30.80 -31.55 -9.02
C GLY A 204 31.30 -31.27 -7.61
N ALA A 205 32.28 -32.03 -7.13
CA ALA A 205 32.87 -31.86 -5.78
C ALA A 205 33.45 -30.45 -5.54
N GLU A 206 33.93 -29.77 -6.58
CA GLU A 206 34.41 -28.38 -6.52
C GLU A 206 33.27 -27.35 -6.36
N ALA A 207 32.06 -27.68 -6.84
CA ALA A 207 30.90 -26.80 -6.71
C ALA A 207 30.39 -26.74 -5.25
N ALA A 208 30.59 -27.81 -4.48
CA ALA A 208 30.16 -27.88 -3.08
C ALA A 208 30.97 -26.96 -2.16
N ASP A 209 32.27 -26.84 -2.38
CA ASP A 209 33.16 -25.92 -1.65
C ASP A 209 32.99 -24.46 -2.10
N SER A 210 32.65 -24.22 -3.38
CA SER A 210 32.40 -22.87 -3.91
C SER A 210 31.14 -22.22 -3.33
N ALA A 211 30.12 -23.01 -2.97
CA ALA A 211 28.82 -22.49 -2.54
C ALA A 211 28.89 -21.76 -1.18
N ASP A 212 29.84 -22.12 -0.31
CA ASP A 212 30.07 -21.42 0.96
C ASP A 212 30.89 -20.13 0.76
N ALA A 213 31.55 -20.00 -0.40
CA ALA A 213 32.24 -18.78 -0.84
C ALA A 213 31.30 -17.79 -1.55
N LEU A 214 30.06 -18.17 -1.86
CA LEU A 214 29.10 -17.30 -2.53
C LEU A 214 28.37 -16.40 -1.52
N ASN A 215 28.21 -15.12 -1.88
CA ASN A 215 27.45 -14.15 -1.10
C ASN A 215 26.71 -13.16 -2.00
N ILE A 216 25.52 -12.74 -1.57
CA ILE A 216 24.82 -11.61 -2.17
C ILE A 216 25.14 -10.35 -1.38
N VAL A 217 25.58 -9.31 -2.09
CA VAL A 217 25.95 -8.01 -1.52
C VAL A 217 25.01 -6.94 -2.07
N ASP A 218 24.43 -6.15 -1.17
CA ASP A 218 23.78 -4.88 -1.51
C ASP A 218 24.82 -3.76 -1.60
N LEU A 219 24.90 -3.10 -2.75
CA LEU A 219 25.82 -1.96 -2.93
C LEU A 219 25.46 -0.75 -2.07
N ASP A 220 24.21 -0.65 -1.64
CA ASP A 220 23.76 0.42 -0.73
C ASP A 220 23.90 0.02 0.74
N GLU A 221 24.34 -1.21 1.03
CA GLU A 221 24.55 -1.77 2.37
C GLU A 221 23.30 -1.74 3.28
N LYS A 222 22.09 -1.79 2.69
CA LYS A 222 20.82 -1.73 3.45
C LYS A 222 20.21 -3.10 3.71
N VAL A 223 20.47 -4.05 2.83
CA VAL A 223 19.92 -5.40 2.90
C VAL A 223 21.05 -6.42 2.94
N SER A 224 21.01 -7.32 3.92
CA SER A 224 21.89 -8.47 4.02
C SER A 224 21.16 -9.74 3.59
N PHE A 225 21.93 -10.68 3.05
CA PHE A 225 21.45 -11.99 2.61
C PHE A 225 22.23 -13.09 3.30
N VAL A 226 21.52 -14.16 3.63
CA VAL A 226 22.08 -15.39 4.19
C VAL A 226 21.85 -16.55 3.24
N THR A 227 22.79 -17.49 3.23
CA THR A 227 22.62 -18.77 2.55
C THR A 227 21.65 -19.63 3.35
N ALA A 228 20.43 -19.77 2.85
CA ALA A 228 19.33 -20.47 3.54
C ALA A 228 19.33 -21.99 3.31
N GLY A 229 20.11 -22.49 2.36
CA GLY A 229 20.28 -23.92 2.11
C GLY A 229 20.59 -24.24 0.65
N ARG A 230 20.47 -25.53 0.32
CA ARG A 230 20.62 -26.05 -1.03
C ARG A 230 19.41 -26.91 -1.40
N GLU A 231 18.95 -26.82 -2.63
CA GLU A 231 17.82 -27.59 -3.15
C GLU A 231 18.22 -28.34 -4.42
N ALA A 232 17.89 -29.63 -4.49
CA ALA A 232 18.12 -30.42 -5.70
C ALA A 232 17.20 -29.96 -6.83
N ARG A 233 17.73 -29.87 -8.05
CA ARG A 233 17.00 -29.52 -9.27
C ARG A 233 17.12 -30.63 -10.30
N PRO A 234 16.16 -30.74 -11.24
CA PRO A 234 16.21 -31.75 -12.29
C PRO A 234 17.54 -31.71 -13.08
N GLY A 235 18.06 -32.90 -13.38
CA GLY A 235 19.30 -33.10 -14.14
C GLY A 235 20.58 -33.10 -13.30
N GLY A 236 20.52 -33.51 -12.03
CA GLY A 236 21.70 -33.56 -11.15
C GLY A 236 22.26 -32.17 -10.82
N ARG A 237 21.41 -31.15 -10.80
CA ARG A 237 21.84 -29.79 -10.45
C ARG A 237 21.43 -29.48 -9.02
N HIS A 238 22.12 -28.52 -8.42
CA HIS A 238 21.77 -28.01 -7.10
C HIS A 238 21.63 -26.49 -7.14
N ALA A 239 20.61 -25.96 -6.49
CA ALA A 239 20.41 -24.54 -6.31
C ALA A 239 20.87 -24.12 -4.91
N VAL A 240 21.79 -23.17 -4.83
CA VAL A 240 22.10 -22.46 -3.59
C VAL A 240 21.04 -21.40 -3.37
N ILE A 241 20.45 -21.39 -2.18
CA ILE A 241 19.36 -20.49 -1.84
C ILE A 241 19.90 -19.36 -0.99
N PHE A 242 19.65 -18.12 -1.42
CA PHE A 242 19.90 -16.93 -0.62
C PHE A 242 18.59 -16.30 -0.21
N GLU A 243 18.48 -15.88 1.05
CA GLU A 243 17.31 -15.18 1.58
C GLU A 243 17.72 -13.87 2.23
N SER A 244 16.97 -12.80 1.98
CA SER A 244 17.19 -11.54 2.67
C SER A 244 16.84 -11.68 4.15
N GLU A 245 17.71 -11.20 5.03
CA GLU A 245 17.46 -11.24 6.47
C GLU A 245 16.36 -10.25 6.85
N GLN A 246 16.40 -9.06 6.26
CA GLN A 246 15.39 -8.02 6.41
C GLN A 246 14.25 -8.21 5.39
N ALA A 247 13.05 -7.80 5.79
CA ALA A 247 11.97 -7.61 4.83
C ALA A 247 12.23 -6.33 4.01
N ILE A 248 11.90 -6.38 2.72
CA ILE A 248 12.09 -5.30 1.77
C ILE A 248 10.72 -4.78 1.36
N ALA A 249 10.47 -3.49 1.58
CA ALA A 249 9.24 -2.82 1.15
C ALA A 249 9.04 -2.98 -0.35
N MET A 250 7.85 -3.44 -0.75
CA MET A 250 7.51 -3.66 -2.14
C MET A 250 7.38 -2.34 -2.88
N GLN A 251 7.95 -2.28 -4.08
CA GLN A 251 7.94 -1.08 -4.92
C GLN A 251 7.77 -1.47 -6.38
N GLN A 252 7.14 -0.60 -7.17
CA GLN A 252 7.06 -0.78 -8.63
C GLN A 252 8.45 -0.86 -9.26
N GLN A 253 9.38 -0.06 -8.75
CA GLN A 253 10.77 -0.03 -9.18
C GLN A 253 11.66 -0.07 -7.96
N TYR A 254 12.33 -1.20 -7.77
CA TYR A 254 13.29 -1.39 -6.69
C TYR A 254 14.61 -0.67 -7.01
N PRO A 255 15.04 0.29 -6.17
CA PRO A 255 16.31 0.99 -6.36
C PRO A 255 17.52 0.11 -6.01
N GLN A 256 17.32 -0.97 -5.25
CA GLN A 256 18.40 -1.81 -4.72
C GLN A 256 19.22 -2.44 -5.84
N ARG A 257 20.53 -2.57 -5.59
CA ARG A 257 21.50 -3.08 -6.57
C ARG A 257 22.27 -4.24 -5.96
N PHE A 258 21.65 -5.40 -5.96
CA PHE A 258 22.26 -6.61 -5.43
C PHE A 258 23.24 -7.24 -6.43
N GLN A 259 24.36 -7.74 -5.90
CA GLN A 259 25.39 -8.46 -6.65
C GLN A 259 25.59 -9.85 -6.09
N LEU A 260 25.81 -10.84 -6.95
CA LEU A 260 26.36 -12.12 -6.53
C LEU A 260 27.89 -12.06 -6.64
N ARG A 261 28.56 -12.41 -5.55
CA ARG A 261 30.01 -12.46 -5.46
C ARG A 261 30.47 -13.84 -4.98
N GLU A 262 31.72 -14.14 -5.30
CA GLU A 262 32.43 -15.33 -4.89
C GLU A 262 33.74 -14.92 -4.21
N ARG A 263 33.97 -15.42 -2.99
CA ARG A 263 35.19 -15.17 -2.23
C ARG A 263 36.23 -16.24 -2.55
N GLY A 264 37.18 -15.91 -3.41
CA GLY A 264 38.32 -16.77 -3.72
C GLY A 264 39.54 -16.49 -2.84
N ARG A 265 40.56 -17.33 -2.97
CA ARG A 265 41.87 -17.15 -2.28
C ARG A 265 42.59 -15.85 -2.70
N SER A 266 42.29 -15.32 -3.87
CA SER A 266 42.89 -14.11 -4.45
C SER A 266 42.02 -12.85 -4.28
N GLY A 267 40.93 -12.93 -3.51
CA GLY A 267 39.99 -11.82 -3.27
C GLY A 267 38.57 -12.13 -3.71
N GLU A 268 37.70 -11.11 -3.66
CA GLU A 268 36.28 -11.24 -3.99
C GLU A 268 36.05 -10.94 -5.48
N ARG A 269 35.39 -11.87 -6.19
CA ARG A 269 35.04 -11.75 -7.60
C ARG A 269 33.54 -11.51 -7.74
N VAL A 270 33.15 -10.52 -8.55
CA VAL A 270 31.74 -10.33 -8.91
C VAL A 270 31.34 -11.31 -10.01
N LEU A 271 30.40 -12.19 -9.71
CA LEU A 271 29.82 -13.13 -10.68
C LEU A 271 28.66 -12.51 -11.44
N ILE A 272 27.74 -11.84 -10.72
CA ILE A 272 26.60 -11.15 -11.31
C ILE A 272 26.59 -9.70 -10.80
N ARG A 273 26.71 -8.75 -11.73
CA ARG A 273 26.77 -7.32 -11.41
C ARG A 273 25.45 -6.70 -10.96
N ARG A 274 24.33 -7.32 -11.33
CA ARG A 274 22.98 -6.91 -10.95
C ARG A 274 22.05 -8.11 -10.98
N LEU A 275 21.56 -8.51 -9.81
CA LEU A 275 20.53 -9.54 -9.71
C LEU A 275 19.18 -8.99 -10.19
N PRO A 276 18.32 -9.84 -10.77
CA PRO A 276 16.97 -9.45 -11.15
C PRO A 276 16.15 -9.05 -9.92
N ASN A 277 15.30 -8.04 -10.06
CA ASN A 277 14.37 -7.69 -9.00
C ASN A 277 13.32 -8.80 -8.83
N ALA A 278 12.83 -8.97 -7.61
CA ALA A 278 11.75 -9.91 -7.36
C ALA A 278 10.41 -9.30 -7.83
N ASP A 279 9.60 -10.11 -8.53
CA ASP A 279 8.34 -9.68 -9.15
C ASP A 279 7.12 -10.15 -8.35
N ILE A 280 6.07 -9.32 -8.31
CA ILE A 280 4.80 -9.62 -7.65
C ILE A 280 4.17 -10.90 -8.21
N GLY A 281 4.32 -11.15 -9.52
CA GLY A 281 3.86 -12.38 -10.16
C GLY A 281 4.50 -13.65 -9.60
N SER A 282 5.64 -13.54 -8.90
CA SER A 282 6.37 -14.64 -8.26
C SER A 282 6.25 -14.64 -6.74
N LEU A 283 5.23 -13.97 -6.19
CA LEU A 283 4.96 -13.97 -4.76
C LEU A 283 4.52 -15.36 -4.30
N THR A 284 5.32 -15.99 -3.44
CA THR A 284 4.98 -17.25 -2.77
C THR A 284 4.76 -16.98 -1.28
N GLN A 285 3.71 -17.57 -0.71
CA GLN A 285 3.53 -17.57 0.73
C GLN A 285 4.39 -18.71 1.30
N LYS A 286 5.44 -18.38 2.06
CA LYS A 286 6.05 -19.38 2.94
C LYS A 286 5.19 -19.49 4.19
N THR A 287 4.50 -20.61 4.36
CA THR A 287 4.06 -21.04 5.68
C THR A 287 5.33 -21.43 6.46
N PRO A 288 5.62 -20.82 7.62
CA PRO A 288 6.68 -21.33 8.47
C PRO A 288 6.38 -22.80 8.82
N LYS A 289 7.38 -23.68 8.78
CA LYS A 289 7.24 -25.06 9.26
C LYS A 289 7.12 -25.02 10.78
N VAL A 290 5.90 -24.91 11.29
CA VAL A 290 5.63 -24.89 12.73
C VAL A 290 5.69 -26.31 13.28
N HIS A 291 6.60 -26.57 14.24
CA HIS A 291 6.72 -27.87 14.92
C HIS A 291 5.82 -28.01 16.17
N LYS A 292 5.14 -26.94 16.61
CA LYS A 292 4.29 -26.95 17.82
C LYS A 292 2.97 -26.19 17.62
N PRO A 293 1.82 -26.77 18.00
CA PRO A 293 0.50 -26.18 17.73
C PRO A 293 0.25 -24.81 18.39
N GLN A 294 0.92 -24.46 19.49
CA GLN A 294 0.78 -23.15 20.14
C GLN A 294 1.49 -21.99 19.40
N ASP A 295 2.48 -22.29 18.54
CA ASP A 295 3.14 -21.28 17.71
C ASP A 295 2.36 -21.04 16.39
N ALA A 296 1.32 -21.83 16.09
CA ALA A 296 0.51 -21.72 14.89
C ALA A 296 -0.37 -20.44 14.87
N GLU A 297 -0.75 -19.95 16.05
CA GLU A 297 -1.58 -18.74 16.21
C GLU A 297 -0.74 -17.46 16.02
N LEU A 298 0.55 -17.51 16.37
CA LEU A 298 1.54 -16.48 16.05
C LEU A 298 2.06 -16.58 14.60
N ALA A 299 2.09 -17.79 14.04
CA ALA A 299 2.51 -18.06 12.65
C ALA A 299 1.45 -17.72 11.58
N ALA A 300 0.25 -17.28 11.98
CA ALA A 300 -0.77 -16.77 11.06
C ALA A 300 -0.35 -15.47 10.33
N GLN A 301 0.82 -14.92 10.68
CA GLN A 301 1.54 -13.87 9.95
C GLN A 301 2.50 -14.51 8.93
N SER A 302 1.96 -15.02 7.82
CA SER A 302 2.79 -15.56 6.74
C SER A 302 3.69 -14.48 6.14
N ARG A 303 5.02 -14.64 6.29
CA ARG A 303 6.02 -13.74 5.68
C ARG A 303 5.94 -13.92 4.16
N ALA A 304 5.50 -12.89 3.45
CA ALA A 304 5.48 -12.88 2.00
C ALA A 304 6.92 -13.03 1.48
N VAL A 305 7.17 -13.99 0.59
CA VAL A 305 8.48 -14.17 -0.06
C VAL A 305 8.31 -13.93 -1.54
N LEU A 306 8.96 -12.88 -2.05
CA LEU A 306 9.12 -12.72 -3.49
C LEU A 306 10.29 -13.59 -3.94
N VAL A 307 10.01 -14.48 -4.89
CA VAL A 307 11.01 -15.38 -5.46
C VAL A 307 11.48 -14.79 -6.78
N SER A 308 12.79 -14.68 -6.96
CA SER A 308 13.38 -14.45 -8.27
C SER A 308 14.28 -15.64 -8.60
N GLU A 309 13.90 -16.40 -9.62
CA GLU A 309 14.71 -17.52 -10.11
C GLU A 309 15.74 -17.00 -11.11
N ILE A 310 17.02 -17.21 -10.81
CA ILE A 310 18.11 -16.86 -11.71
C ILE A 310 18.52 -18.13 -12.43
N TYR A 311 18.12 -18.25 -13.69
CA TYR A 311 18.64 -19.27 -14.58
C TYR A 311 19.80 -18.67 -15.37
N ILE A 312 21.00 -19.15 -15.13
CA ILE A 312 22.13 -18.94 -16.05
C ILE A 312 22.43 -20.31 -16.63
N ASN A 313 22.34 -20.41 -17.96
CA ASN A 313 22.74 -21.57 -18.73
C ASN A 313 24.26 -21.69 -18.77
#